data_AF-A0AAN1HLA7-F1
#
_entry.id   AF-A0AAN1HLA7-F1
#
_cell.length_a   1.000
_cell.length_b   1.000
_cell.length_c   1.000
_cell.angle_alpha   90.00
_cell.angle_beta   90.00
_cell.angle_gamma   90.00
#
_symmetry.space_group_name_H-M   'P 1'
#
loop_
_entity.id
_entity.type
_entity.pdbx_description
1 polymer ?
#
loop_
_entity_poly.entity_id
_entity_poly.type
_entity_poly.pdbx_seq_one_letter_code
_entity_poly.pdbx_strand_id
1 'polypeptide(L)'
;MKQWKKDIIKLGPRRVMDTDWEAGTSTPGSYGFQVMSSLLRYGEYDKDFLVDYGKGYPDPHSKDGRTGGLFEFDRKHKDDLKDLYWPDGYETYVNFGEDNDHGVDPMAGYMESLGHNPEAAQTIFHQDRFEQDDKVPPNDDLMYLLKERKWLNGNFYAEDGKGFGYDELGHAFEAAALGHPYDQPELGLNRNPASVNVATQLISVVGDNSGILADKSGLSDSLARVGAGYIDNLDWATANHGNAESGAKTRDAAFGALGSSDISVANETAKNFLSAVGRDDSGYQILSAAQHDFTTDVLKAHPKADDALTLALGTGADTQGILDEARSDAIMSDANDSKEEKARKLSEAGEWQKYRTSTGISTVTSLITVPFEAARATPFVTPFVDAATGAIDTQAGINIDREIEKQQKEFDDKVDADAHNMQKKFVAASQRRSVNPLDAYIAAHPELDDGAWYNQASERVKAGYIRGVGDAQLTGSGS
;
A
#
# COMPACT_ATOMS: atom_id res chain seq x y z
N MET A 1 -3.60 29.71 -21.80
CA MET A 1 -3.35 28.44 -21.10
C MET A 1 -2.50 27.45 -21.88
N LYS A 2 -2.88 26.95 -23.08
CA LYS A 2 -2.09 25.95 -23.83
C LYS A 2 -0.61 26.36 -24.08
N GLN A 3 -0.37 27.61 -24.47
CA GLN A 3 0.98 28.11 -24.71
C GLN A 3 1.82 28.10 -23.42
N TRP A 4 1.25 28.60 -22.32
CA TRP A 4 1.92 28.62 -21.02
C TRP A 4 2.34 27.21 -20.55
N LYS A 5 1.46 26.21 -20.66
CA LYS A 5 1.76 24.81 -20.32
C LYS A 5 2.96 24.27 -21.11
N LYS A 6 2.98 24.55 -22.41
CA LYS A 6 4.08 24.13 -23.29
C LYS A 6 5.38 24.83 -22.96
N ASP A 7 5.32 26.12 -22.67
CA ASP A 7 6.49 26.94 -22.36
C ASP A 7 7.10 26.54 -21.02
N ILE A 8 6.29 26.25 -19.99
CA ILE A 8 6.85 25.87 -18.68
C ILE A 8 7.59 24.54 -18.73
N ILE A 9 7.09 23.56 -19.50
CA ILE A 9 7.78 22.28 -19.73
C ILE A 9 9.06 22.50 -20.54
N LYS A 10 9.04 23.36 -21.56
CA LYS A 10 10.26 23.74 -22.33
C LYS A 10 11.32 24.43 -21.47
N LEU A 11 10.90 25.14 -20.43
CA LEU A 11 11.78 25.78 -19.47
C LEU A 11 12.31 24.80 -18.40
N GLY A 12 11.70 23.62 -18.24
CA GLY A 12 12.06 22.61 -17.24
C GLY A 12 13.57 22.31 -17.18
N PRO A 13 14.21 21.92 -18.31
CA PRO A 13 15.65 21.66 -18.37
C PRO A 13 16.56 22.90 -18.27
N ARG A 14 16.00 24.11 -18.11
CA ARG A 14 16.77 25.36 -18.04
C ARG A 14 16.90 25.84 -16.61
N ARG A 15 18.06 26.37 -16.25
CA ARG A 15 18.29 26.99 -14.95
C ARG A 15 17.68 28.38 -14.91
N VAL A 16 16.97 28.68 -13.82
CA VAL A 16 16.59 30.05 -13.43
C VAL A 16 17.87 30.78 -13.01
N MET A 17 18.00 32.05 -13.36
CA MET A 17 19.18 32.84 -13.03
C MET A 17 18.93 33.64 -11.76
N ASP A 18 19.68 33.35 -10.70
CA ASP A 18 19.66 34.11 -9.46
C ASP A 18 20.49 35.37 -9.66
N THR A 19 19.81 36.52 -9.65
CA THR A 19 20.46 37.82 -9.88
C THR A 19 20.52 38.57 -8.57
N ASP A 20 21.73 38.72 -8.02
CA ASP A 20 21.99 39.63 -6.92
C ASP A 20 22.15 41.04 -7.49
N TRP A 21 21.10 41.84 -7.34
CA TRP A 21 21.07 43.21 -7.87
C TRP A 21 21.97 44.17 -7.08
N GLU A 22 22.34 43.83 -5.85
CA GLU A 22 23.24 44.62 -5.02
C GLU A 22 24.71 44.32 -5.36
N ALA A 23 25.04 43.05 -5.60
CA ALA A 23 26.38 42.64 -6.03
C ALA A 23 26.61 42.76 -7.56
N GLY A 24 25.55 42.94 -8.34
CA GLY A 24 25.61 43.00 -9.81
C GLY A 24 26.03 41.68 -10.46
N THR A 25 25.82 40.56 -9.75
CA THR A 25 26.21 39.21 -10.19
C THR A 25 24.96 38.39 -10.53
N SER A 26 25.11 37.50 -11.50
CA SER A 26 24.09 36.51 -11.82
C SER A 26 24.72 35.13 -11.78
N THR A 27 24.20 34.28 -10.91
CA THR A 27 24.60 32.88 -10.80
C THR A 27 23.47 32.00 -11.31
N PRO A 28 23.77 30.94 -12.04
CA PRO A 28 22.77 29.92 -12.31
C PRO A 28 22.18 29.40 -10.98
N GLY A 29 20.86 29.34 -10.89
CA GLY A 29 20.07 28.82 -9.76
C GLY A 29 19.44 27.47 -10.09
N SER A 30 18.26 27.18 -9.54
CA SER A 30 17.53 25.91 -9.72
C SER A 30 17.00 25.70 -11.14
N TYR A 31 16.80 24.46 -11.54
CA TYR A 31 16.14 24.13 -12.81
C TYR A 31 14.66 24.51 -12.79
N GLY A 32 14.11 24.82 -13.96
CA GLY A 32 12.68 25.08 -14.13
C GLY A 32 11.82 23.92 -13.64
N PHE A 33 12.31 22.67 -13.75
CA PHE A 33 11.64 21.51 -13.15
C PHE A 33 11.61 21.56 -11.62
N GLN A 34 12.69 21.99 -10.94
CA GLN A 34 12.69 22.14 -9.48
C GLN A 34 11.65 23.18 -9.03
N VAL A 35 11.64 24.33 -9.71
CA VAL A 35 10.69 25.41 -9.40
C VAL A 35 9.25 24.99 -9.70
N MET A 36 8.99 24.36 -10.84
CA MET A 36 7.64 23.98 -11.22
C MET A 36 7.12 22.83 -10.37
N SER A 37 7.94 21.82 -10.04
CA SER A 37 7.52 20.71 -9.17
C SER A 37 7.17 21.17 -7.76
N SER A 38 7.84 22.21 -7.25
CA SER A 38 7.44 22.88 -5.99
C SER A 38 6.02 23.44 -6.07
N LEU A 39 5.68 24.09 -7.19
CA LEU A 39 4.32 24.62 -7.42
C LEU A 39 3.29 23.50 -7.68
N LEU A 40 3.71 22.41 -8.33
CA LEU A 40 2.88 21.24 -8.58
C LEU A 40 2.41 20.59 -7.28
N ARG A 41 3.29 20.54 -6.27
CA ARG A 41 3.04 19.97 -4.96
C ARG A 41 1.78 20.53 -4.28
N TYR A 42 1.58 21.84 -4.33
CA TYR A 42 0.56 22.54 -3.53
C TYR A 42 -0.67 22.96 -4.33
N GLY A 43 -0.78 22.54 -5.60
CA GLY A 43 -1.82 23.01 -6.50
C GLY A 43 -2.59 21.89 -7.17
N GLU A 44 -3.78 22.22 -7.65
CA GLU A 44 -4.58 21.34 -8.49
C GLU A 44 -4.25 21.59 -9.96
N TYR A 45 -3.83 20.54 -10.65
CA TYR A 45 -3.44 20.59 -12.05
C TYR A 45 -4.22 19.58 -12.86
N ASP A 46 -4.56 19.95 -14.09
CA ASP A 46 -5.28 19.05 -14.99
C ASP A 46 -4.39 17.90 -15.46
N LYS A 47 -5.05 16.77 -15.69
CA LYS A 47 -4.44 15.51 -16.12
C LYS A 47 -3.46 15.68 -17.29
N ASP A 48 -3.91 16.28 -18.38
CA ASP A 48 -3.11 16.40 -19.60
C ASP A 48 -1.83 17.18 -19.35
N PHE A 49 -1.87 18.22 -18.50
CA PHE A 49 -0.68 18.96 -18.13
C PHE A 49 0.31 18.12 -17.31
N LEU A 50 -0.17 17.37 -16.31
CA LEU A 50 0.69 16.50 -15.51
C LEU A 50 1.35 15.41 -16.38
N VAL A 51 0.57 14.80 -17.28
CA VAL A 51 1.08 13.80 -18.23
C VAL A 51 2.14 14.41 -19.16
N ASP A 52 1.86 15.56 -19.77
CA ASP A 52 2.82 16.27 -20.63
C ASP A 52 4.07 16.72 -19.84
N TYR A 53 3.92 17.09 -18.56
CA TYR A 53 5.04 17.49 -17.70
C TYR A 53 5.97 16.32 -17.41
N GLY A 54 5.43 15.15 -17.07
CA GLY A 54 6.21 13.94 -16.82
C GLY A 54 6.82 13.34 -18.09
N LYS A 55 5.99 13.08 -19.12
CA LYS A 55 6.37 12.33 -20.33
C LYS A 55 6.87 13.20 -21.48
N GLY A 56 6.56 14.49 -21.47
CA GLY A 56 6.77 15.39 -22.60
C GLY A 56 5.60 15.36 -23.58
N TYR A 57 5.72 16.14 -24.66
CA TYR A 57 4.65 16.30 -25.64
C TYR A 57 5.18 16.49 -27.08
N PRO A 58 4.37 16.19 -28.11
CA PRO A 58 4.73 16.46 -29.51
C PRO A 58 4.95 17.96 -29.79
N ASP A 59 6.12 18.30 -30.32
CA ASP A 59 6.53 19.67 -30.64
C ASP A 59 7.22 19.72 -32.01
N PRO A 60 6.51 20.14 -33.07
CA PRO A 60 7.08 20.21 -34.42
C PRO A 60 8.19 21.26 -34.56
N HIS A 61 8.36 22.14 -33.56
CA HIS A 61 9.41 23.15 -33.55
C HIS A 61 10.68 22.68 -32.82
N SER A 62 10.67 21.51 -32.18
CA SER A 62 11.87 20.91 -31.61
C SER A 62 12.63 20.11 -32.69
N LYS A 63 13.93 19.88 -32.46
CA LYS A 63 14.76 19.10 -33.41
C LYS A 63 14.28 17.66 -33.58
N ASP A 64 13.65 17.12 -32.55
CA ASP A 64 13.33 15.70 -32.42
C ASP A 64 11.82 15.46 -32.61
N GLY A 65 11.06 16.51 -32.98
CA GLY A 65 9.60 16.48 -33.14
C GLY A 65 8.79 16.43 -31.83
N ARG A 66 9.47 16.51 -30.67
CA ARG A 66 8.88 16.48 -29.32
C ARG A 66 9.71 17.27 -28.31
N THR A 67 9.07 17.74 -27.24
CA THR A 67 9.73 18.27 -26.04
C THR A 67 9.70 17.17 -24.99
N GLY A 68 10.86 16.82 -24.43
CA GLY A 68 10.96 15.84 -23.34
C GLY A 68 10.42 16.38 -22.01
N GLY A 69 9.80 15.51 -21.23
CA GLY A 69 9.32 15.81 -19.88
C GLY A 69 10.35 15.51 -18.80
N LEU A 70 9.91 15.57 -17.54
CA LEU A 70 10.75 15.35 -16.37
C LEU A 70 11.40 13.96 -16.37
N PHE A 71 10.69 12.88 -16.71
CA PHE A 71 11.26 11.52 -16.69
C PHE A 71 12.45 11.37 -17.64
N GLU A 72 12.36 11.95 -18.84
CA GLU A 72 13.47 11.89 -19.80
C GLU A 72 14.67 12.71 -19.33
N PHE A 73 14.42 13.88 -18.75
CA PHE A 73 15.46 14.72 -18.19
C PHE A 73 16.17 14.04 -17.01
N ASP A 74 15.41 13.46 -16.09
CA ASP A 74 15.91 12.76 -14.90
C ASP A 74 16.72 11.52 -15.30
N ARG A 75 16.18 10.65 -16.15
CA ARG A 75 16.86 9.44 -16.62
C ARG A 75 18.19 9.70 -17.33
N LYS A 76 18.26 10.79 -18.10
CA LYS A 76 19.50 11.18 -18.79
C LYS A 76 20.65 11.46 -17.81
N HIS A 77 20.32 11.81 -16.57
CA HIS A 77 21.25 12.16 -15.50
C HIS A 77 21.12 11.22 -14.28
N LYS A 78 20.60 10.00 -14.48
CA LYS A 78 20.31 9.06 -13.37
C LYS A 78 21.54 8.71 -12.51
N ASP A 79 22.74 8.83 -13.08
CA ASP A 79 24.00 8.48 -12.42
C ASP A 79 24.63 9.69 -11.69
N ASP A 80 24.10 10.89 -11.90
CA ASP A 80 24.60 12.18 -11.37
C ASP A 80 23.49 13.11 -10.83
N LEU A 81 22.31 12.58 -10.47
CA LEU A 81 21.16 13.37 -9.99
C LEU A 81 21.51 14.35 -8.86
N LYS A 82 22.40 13.95 -7.94
CA LYS A 82 22.87 14.81 -6.85
C LYS A 82 23.58 16.04 -7.40
N ASP A 83 24.54 15.86 -8.30
CA ASP A 83 25.31 16.98 -8.87
C ASP A 83 24.44 17.81 -9.83
N LEU A 84 23.43 17.20 -10.44
CA LEU A 84 22.46 17.89 -11.29
C LEU A 84 21.60 18.88 -10.48
N TYR A 85 20.92 18.40 -9.43
CA TYR A 85 19.93 19.19 -8.70
C TYR A 85 20.51 19.97 -7.51
N TRP A 86 21.74 19.64 -7.12
CA TRP A 86 22.52 20.33 -6.09
C TRP A 86 23.92 20.72 -6.63
N PRO A 87 23.99 21.62 -7.62
CA PRO A 87 25.28 22.05 -8.14
C PRO A 87 26.06 22.85 -7.08
N ASP A 88 27.35 22.55 -6.93
CA ASP A 88 28.32 23.32 -6.14
C ASP A 88 28.00 23.49 -4.64
N GLY A 89 27.18 22.60 -4.07
CA GLY A 89 26.84 22.67 -2.64
C GLY A 89 25.72 23.67 -2.31
N TYR A 90 25.08 24.29 -3.31
CA TYR A 90 23.99 25.24 -3.09
C TYR A 90 22.67 24.50 -2.83
N GLU A 91 22.09 24.71 -1.64
CA GLU A 91 20.80 24.13 -1.29
C GLU A 91 19.70 24.88 -2.04
N THR A 92 18.94 24.16 -2.87
CA THR A 92 17.72 24.71 -3.47
C THR A 92 16.62 24.70 -2.41
N TYR A 93 16.23 25.89 -1.92
CA TYR A 93 15.06 26.10 -1.07
C TYR A 93 13.94 26.73 -1.90
N VAL A 94 13.19 25.88 -2.61
CA VAL A 94 12.01 26.32 -3.38
C VAL A 94 10.70 25.97 -2.67
N ASN A 95 10.71 24.95 -1.80
CA ASN A 95 9.61 24.71 -0.88
C ASN A 95 9.86 25.44 0.44
N PHE A 96 8.82 26.09 0.96
CA PHE A 96 8.86 26.78 2.24
C PHE A 96 7.99 26.02 3.26
N GLY A 97 8.60 25.46 4.29
CA GLY A 97 7.96 24.65 5.33
C GLY A 97 8.98 23.76 6.04
N GLU A 98 8.74 23.40 7.31
CA GLU A 98 9.77 22.77 8.16
C GLU A 98 9.90 21.25 7.99
N ASP A 99 8.90 20.54 7.47
CA ASP A 99 8.79 19.14 7.88
C ASP A 99 9.59 18.13 7.02
N ASN A 100 9.54 18.13 5.68
CA ASN A 100 10.10 16.97 4.94
C ASN A 100 10.95 17.24 3.67
N ASP A 101 10.75 18.30 2.87
CA ASP A 101 11.48 18.48 1.59
C ASP A 101 11.66 19.95 1.17
N HIS A 102 12.91 20.38 0.95
CA HIS A 102 13.24 21.75 0.51
C HIS A 102 13.01 22.01 -0.99
N GLY A 103 12.64 20.98 -1.75
CA GLY A 103 12.33 21.07 -3.19
C GLY A 103 13.55 20.88 -4.06
N VAL A 104 14.55 20.17 -3.54
CA VAL A 104 15.76 19.80 -4.27
C VAL A 104 15.40 18.86 -5.41
N ASP A 105 14.64 17.82 -5.11
CA ASP A 105 14.28 16.78 -6.07
C ASP A 105 12.95 17.14 -6.75
N PRO A 106 12.94 17.50 -8.05
CA PRO A 106 11.69 17.80 -8.75
C PRO A 106 10.79 16.58 -8.89
N MET A 107 11.31 15.36 -8.76
CA MET A 107 10.49 14.16 -8.86
C MET A 107 9.56 14.02 -7.65
N ALA A 108 10.02 14.38 -6.45
CA ALA A 108 9.18 14.32 -5.24
C ALA A 108 7.93 15.21 -5.37
N GLY A 109 8.10 16.50 -5.68
CA GLY A 109 6.97 17.41 -5.87
C GLY A 109 6.05 17.04 -7.05
N TYR A 110 6.59 16.39 -8.08
CA TYR A 110 5.77 15.85 -9.18
C TYR A 110 4.96 14.62 -8.75
N MET A 111 5.54 13.69 -7.99
CA MET A 111 4.83 12.53 -7.45
C MET A 111 3.71 12.96 -6.50
N GLU A 112 3.97 13.95 -5.64
CA GLU A 112 2.93 14.50 -4.77
C GLU A 112 1.74 15.03 -5.57
N SER A 113 2.01 15.77 -6.65
CA SER A 113 0.96 16.27 -7.54
C SER A 113 0.17 15.15 -8.24
N LEU A 114 0.83 14.02 -8.58
CA LEU A 114 0.15 12.84 -9.09
C LEU A 114 -0.72 12.17 -8.02
N GLY A 115 -0.30 12.20 -6.75
CA GLY A 115 -1.11 11.73 -5.61
C GLY A 115 -2.45 12.43 -5.50
N HIS A 116 -2.54 13.70 -5.90
CA HIS A 116 -3.80 14.45 -5.94
C HIS A 116 -4.64 14.22 -7.22
N ASN A 117 -4.09 13.52 -8.23
CA ASN A 117 -4.73 13.33 -9.52
C ASN A 117 -4.67 11.86 -9.98
N PRO A 118 -5.62 11.01 -9.55
CA PRO A 118 -5.59 9.58 -9.83
C PRO A 118 -5.61 9.27 -11.33
N GLU A 119 -6.30 10.06 -12.16
CA GLU A 119 -6.33 9.84 -13.61
C GLU A 119 -4.98 10.10 -14.28
N ALA A 120 -4.24 11.13 -13.83
CA ALA A 120 -2.89 11.42 -14.29
C ALA A 120 -1.93 10.31 -13.85
N ALA A 121 -1.99 9.94 -12.57
CA ALA A 121 -1.14 8.89 -11.99
C ALA A 121 -1.35 7.55 -12.71
N GLN A 122 -2.61 7.15 -12.94
CA GLN A 122 -2.96 5.98 -13.75
C GLN A 122 -2.37 6.05 -15.15
N THR A 123 -2.44 7.22 -15.81
CA THR A 123 -1.91 7.38 -17.17
C THR A 123 -0.38 7.26 -17.21
N ILE A 124 0.32 7.79 -16.20
CA ILE A 124 1.78 7.72 -16.10
C ILE A 124 2.26 6.27 -15.92
N PHE A 125 1.61 5.54 -15.02
CA PHE A 125 2.00 4.18 -14.62
C PHE A 125 1.31 3.06 -15.40
N HIS A 126 0.45 3.39 -16.38
CA HIS A 126 -0.22 2.38 -17.19
C HIS A 126 0.76 1.54 -18.00
N GLN A 127 0.53 0.23 -18.03
CA GLN A 127 1.26 -0.70 -18.88
C GLN A 127 0.28 -1.50 -19.73
N ASP A 128 0.34 -1.27 -21.05
CA ASP A 128 -0.54 -1.96 -22.00
C ASP A 128 -0.36 -3.48 -21.90
N ARG A 129 -1.50 -4.18 -21.75
CA ARG A 129 -1.63 -5.65 -21.73
C ARG A 129 -0.96 -6.36 -20.54
N PHE A 130 -0.54 -5.64 -19.49
CA PHE A 130 0.16 -6.24 -18.34
C PHE A 130 -0.62 -7.40 -17.70
N GLU A 131 -1.93 -7.27 -17.53
CA GLU A 131 -2.79 -8.26 -16.89
C GLU A 131 -3.14 -9.45 -17.79
N GLN A 132 -2.79 -9.36 -19.08
CA GLN A 132 -3.15 -10.36 -20.10
C GLN A 132 -2.00 -11.29 -20.47
N ASP A 133 -0.76 -10.88 -20.18
CA ASP A 133 0.45 -11.52 -20.68
C ASP A 133 1.57 -11.37 -19.64
N ASP A 134 1.89 -12.46 -18.96
CA ASP A 134 2.89 -12.55 -17.89
C ASP A 134 4.33 -12.22 -18.34
N LYS A 135 4.54 -12.05 -19.65
CA LYS A 135 5.83 -11.64 -20.23
C LYS A 135 5.95 -10.13 -20.44
N VAL A 136 4.85 -9.39 -20.30
CA VAL A 136 4.89 -7.93 -20.40
C VAL A 136 5.55 -7.41 -19.12
N PRO A 137 6.70 -6.72 -19.21
CA PRO A 137 7.33 -6.16 -18.03
C PRO A 137 6.44 -5.05 -17.45
N PRO A 138 6.59 -4.72 -16.16
CA PRO A 138 5.96 -3.54 -15.57
C PRO A 138 6.39 -2.26 -16.30
N ASN A 139 5.59 -1.21 -16.15
CA ASN A 139 5.82 0.11 -16.71
C ASN A 139 7.23 0.63 -16.39
N ASP A 140 7.94 1.11 -17.42
CA ASP A 140 9.32 1.58 -17.30
C ASP A 140 9.49 2.74 -16.31
N ASP A 141 8.50 3.64 -16.16
CA ASP A 141 8.56 4.76 -15.21
C ASP A 141 8.36 4.27 -13.78
N LEU A 142 7.43 3.33 -13.57
CA LEU A 142 7.25 2.66 -12.28
C LEU A 142 8.54 1.93 -11.87
N MET A 143 9.14 1.17 -12.78
CA MET A 143 10.40 0.46 -12.53
C MET A 143 11.57 1.42 -12.29
N TYR A 144 11.63 2.51 -13.05
CA TYR A 144 12.63 3.54 -12.85
C TYR A 144 12.54 4.11 -11.42
N LEU A 145 11.35 4.50 -10.97
CA LEU A 145 11.14 5.12 -9.66
C LEU A 145 11.37 4.14 -8.48
N LEU A 146 10.95 2.88 -8.63
CA LEU A 146 11.08 1.88 -7.57
C LEU A 146 12.48 1.26 -7.48
N LYS A 147 13.19 1.10 -8.61
CA LYS A 147 14.40 0.28 -8.65
C LYS A 147 15.63 1.03 -9.13
N GLU A 148 15.52 1.77 -10.22
CA GLU A 148 16.70 2.31 -10.90
C GLU A 148 17.13 3.68 -10.37
N ARG A 149 16.16 4.48 -9.90
CA ARG A 149 16.36 5.85 -9.48
C ARG A 149 16.96 5.91 -8.08
N LYS A 150 18.08 6.63 -7.95
CA LYS A 150 18.65 7.00 -6.66
C LYS A 150 18.00 8.29 -6.18
N TRP A 151 17.06 8.15 -5.25
CA TRP A 151 16.36 9.28 -4.65
C TRP A 151 17.32 10.19 -3.88
N LEU A 152 17.09 11.49 -3.96
CA LEU A 152 17.89 12.50 -3.27
C LEU A 152 17.25 12.84 -1.95
N ASN A 153 18.07 12.99 -0.91
CA ASN A 153 17.58 13.59 0.32
C ASN A 153 17.38 15.10 0.10
N GLY A 154 16.13 15.51 -0.06
CA GLY A 154 15.68 16.89 -0.18
C GLY A 154 15.65 17.67 1.14
N ASN A 155 15.83 17.01 2.29
CA ASN A 155 16.00 17.64 3.60
C ASN A 155 16.96 16.84 4.50
N PHE A 156 18.22 17.26 4.59
CA PHE A 156 19.22 16.60 5.45
C PHE A 156 18.94 16.70 6.96
N TYR A 157 18.00 17.54 7.36
CA TYR A 157 17.56 17.68 8.74
C TYR A 157 16.31 16.84 9.06
N ALA A 158 15.67 16.24 8.05
CA ALA A 158 14.54 15.36 8.26
C ALA A 158 14.97 14.08 9.00
N GLU A 159 14.19 13.69 10.00
CA GLU A 159 14.37 12.42 10.70
C GLU A 159 14.00 11.23 9.78
N ASP A 160 14.60 10.07 10.05
CA ASP A 160 14.16 8.76 9.56
C ASP A 160 13.96 8.60 8.04
N GLY A 161 14.73 9.33 7.24
CA GLY A 161 14.70 9.20 5.77
C GLY A 161 13.47 9.85 5.10
N LYS A 162 12.68 10.64 5.83
CA LYS A 162 11.54 11.40 5.28
C LYS A 162 11.92 12.45 4.25
N GLY A 163 13.21 12.77 4.12
CA GLY A 163 13.69 13.69 3.11
C GLY A 163 13.83 13.12 1.70
N PHE A 164 13.66 11.81 1.48
CA PHE A 164 14.00 11.19 0.19
C PHE A 164 12.91 11.23 -0.89
N GLY A 165 11.67 11.63 -0.61
CA GLY A 165 10.60 11.68 -1.63
C GLY A 165 9.77 10.38 -1.76
N TYR A 166 9.98 9.42 -0.87
CA TYR A 166 9.30 8.12 -0.91
C TYR A 166 7.83 8.19 -0.47
N ASP A 167 7.49 9.10 0.45
CA ASP A 167 6.10 9.37 0.84
C ASP A 167 5.31 9.86 -0.38
N GLU A 168 5.84 10.85 -1.10
CA GLU A 168 5.23 11.41 -2.31
C GLU A 168 5.07 10.36 -3.41
N LEU A 169 6.07 9.48 -3.58
CA LEU A 169 5.96 8.33 -4.49
C LEU A 169 4.83 7.39 -4.05
N GLY A 170 4.73 7.13 -2.75
CA GLY A 170 3.65 6.35 -2.16
C GLY A 170 2.28 6.94 -2.47
N HIS A 171 2.11 8.24 -2.27
CA HIS A 171 0.87 8.96 -2.59
C HIS A 171 0.49 8.83 -4.08
N ALA A 172 1.45 8.95 -4.99
CA ALA A 172 1.21 8.77 -6.42
C ALA A 172 0.74 7.34 -6.75
N PHE A 173 1.36 6.34 -6.14
CA PHE A 173 0.97 4.93 -6.32
C PHE A 173 -0.38 4.62 -5.71
N GLU A 174 -0.65 5.12 -4.51
CA GLU A 174 -1.94 4.99 -3.83
C GLU A 174 -3.06 5.55 -4.69
N ALA A 175 -2.90 6.78 -5.19
CA ALA A 175 -3.90 7.42 -6.02
C ALA A 175 -4.13 6.67 -7.34
N ALA A 176 -3.04 6.21 -7.97
CA ALA A 176 -3.14 5.43 -9.20
C ALA A 176 -3.90 4.11 -8.98
N ALA A 177 -3.53 3.36 -7.93
CA ALA A 177 -4.00 2.01 -7.67
C ALA A 177 -5.40 1.95 -7.03
N LEU A 178 -5.79 2.97 -6.26
CA LEU A 178 -7.09 3.04 -5.57
C LEU A 178 -8.13 3.89 -6.31
N GLY A 179 -7.70 4.74 -7.25
CA GLY A 179 -8.59 5.51 -8.12
C GLY A 179 -9.23 6.74 -7.46
N HIS A 180 -8.68 7.20 -6.33
CA HIS A 180 -9.04 8.45 -5.65
C HIS A 180 -7.75 9.20 -5.23
N PRO A 181 -7.79 10.53 -5.02
CA PRO A 181 -6.66 11.25 -4.43
C PRO A 181 -6.26 10.67 -3.06
N TYR A 182 -4.96 10.60 -2.77
CA TYR A 182 -4.46 10.00 -1.52
C TYR A 182 -4.94 10.76 -0.27
N ASP A 183 -5.14 12.08 -0.41
CA ASP A 183 -5.57 13.00 0.63
C ASP A 183 -7.10 13.15 0.73
N GLN A 184 -7.85 12.41 -0.10
CA GLN A 184 -9.33 12.34 -0.07
C GLN A 184 -9.84 10.89 0.05
N PRO A 185 -9.38 10.12 1.06
CA PRO A 185 -9.76 8.72 1.25
C PRO A 185 -11.24 8.53 1.57
N GLU A 186 -11.95 9.58 2.01
CA GLU A 186 -13.41 9.58 2.18
C GLU A 186 -14.20 9.41 0.88
N LEU A 187 -13.57 9.62 -0.28
CA LEU A 187 -14.17 9.31 -1.58
C LEU A 187 -14.34 7.80 -1.79
N GLY A 188 -13.64 6.99 -0.98
CA GLY A 188 -13.70 5.55 -1.00
C GLY A 188 -12.98 4.95 -2.22
N LEU A 189 -12.90 3.64 -2.19
CA LEU A 189 -12.22 2.85 -3.20
C LEU A 189 -12.94 2.93 -4.57
N ASN A 190 -12.18 3.24 -5.63
CA ASN A 190 -12.69 3.35 -7.00
C ASN A 190 -11.90 2.45 -7.96
N ARG A 191 -12.08 1.13 -7.82
CA ARG A 191 -11.42 0.13 -8.67
C ARG A 191 -11.93 0.19 -10.11
N ASN A 192 -11.04 0.52 -11.04
CA ASN A 192 -11.30 0.52 -12.48
C ASN A 192 -10.15 -0.18 -13.22
N PRO A 193 -10.27 -0.49 -14.52
CA PRO A 193 -9.22 -1.22 -15.24
C PRO A 193 -7.83 -0.56 -15.18
N ALA A 194 -7.74 0.78 -15.17
CA ALA A 194 -6.47 1.47 -15.08
C ALA A 194 -5.87 1.41 -13.66
N SER A 195 -6.71 1.44 -12.62
CA SER A 195 -6.25 1.29 -11.24
C SER A 195 -5.79 -0.14 -10.95
N VAL A 196 -6.54 -1.14 -11.45
CA VAL A 196 -6.18 -2.58 -11.38
C VAL A 196 -4.86 -2.85 -12.07
N ASN A 197 -4.63 -2.22 -13.24
CA ASN A 197 -3.37 -2.31 -13.97
C ASN A 197 -2.18 -1.90 -13.09
N VAL A 198 -2.27 -0.76 -12.42
CA VAL A 198 -1.20 -0.25 -11.56
C VAL A 198 -1.07 -1.05 -10.27
N ALA A 199 -2.18 -1.41 -9.62
CA ALA A 199 -2.19 -2.23 -8.41
C ALA A 199 -1.53 -3.60 -8.65
N THR A 200 -1.87 -4.27 -9.75
CA THR A 200 -1.28 -5.56 -10.13
C THR A 200 0.22 -5.42 -10.35
N GLN A 201 0.67 -4.37 -11.05
CA GLN A 201 2.10 -4.10 -11.24
C GLN A 201 2.85 -3.92 -9.92
N LEU A 202 2.33 -3.08 -9.02
CA LEU A 202 2.97 -2.81 -7.72
C LEU A 202 3.09 -4.08 -6.87
N ILE A 203 2.01 -4.86 -6.79
CA ILE A 203 1.97 -6.10 -6.03
C ILE A 203 2.93 -7.14 -6.63
N SER A 204 2.99 -7.25 -7.96
CA SER A 204 3.96 -8.12 -8.65
C SER A 204 5.40 -7.69 -8.40
N VAL A 205 5.74 -6.40 -8.57
CA VAL A 205 7.11 -5.90 -8.39
C VAL A 205 7.61 -6.11 -6.96
N VAL A 206 6.78 -5.78 -5.98
CA VAL A 206 7.12 -5.95 -4.57
C VAL A 206 7.13 -7.45 -4.18
N GLY A 207 6.20 -8.26 -4.69
CA GLY A 207 6.17 -9.70 -4.43
C GLY A 207 7.36 -10.47 -5.05
N ASP A 208 7.84 -10.03 -6.22
CA ASP A 208 8.97 -10.64 -6.91
C ASP A 208 10.33 -10.26 -6.28
N ASN A 209 10.39 -9.08 -5.64
CA ASN A 209 11.57 -8.60 -4.92
C ASN A 209 11.16 -7.94 -3.60
N SER A 210 10.74 -8.75 -2.63
CA SER A 210 10.28 -8.27 -1.32
C SER A 210 11.30 -7.39 -0.56
N GLY A 211 12.60 -7.53 -0.86
CA GLY A 211 13.65 -6.66 -0.31
C GLY A 211 13.68 -5.24 -0.87
N ILE A 212 12.87 -4.90 -1.88
CA ILE A 212 12.88 -3.58 -2.56
C ILE A 212 12.47 -2.42 -1.64
N LEU A 213 11.77 -2.69 -0.54
CA LEU A 213 11.28 -1.67 0.40
C LEU A 213 12.26 -1.36 1.54
N ALA A 214 13.34 -2.13 1.70
CA ALA A 214 14.21 -2.06 2.88
C ALA A 214 14.86 -0.69 3.11
N ASP A 215 15.07 0.09 2.05
CA ASP A 215 15.69 1.43 2.08
C ASP A 215 14.73 2.55 1.64
N LYS A 216 13.41 2.27 1.64
CA LYS A 216 12.36 3.17 1.14
C LYS A 216 11.38 3.53 2.25
N SER A 217 11.93 4.08 3.33
CA SER A 217 11.15 4.61 4.46
C SER A 217 10.06 5.55 3.93
N GLY A 218 8.80 5.33 4.32
CA GLY A 218 7.66 6.12 3.85
C GLY A 218 6.85 5.52 2.68
N LEU A 219 7.36 4.49 2.00
CA LEU A 219 6.61 3.87 0.90
C LEU A 219 5.62 2.80 1.38
N SER A 220 5.93 2.14 2.50
CA SER A 220 5.22 0.95 2.97
C SER A 220 3.78 1.21 3.41
N ASP A 221 3.47 2.39 3.95
CA ASP A 221 2.11 2.72 4.42
C ASP A 221 1.14 2.90 3.24
N SER A 222 1.58 3.57 2.17
CA SER A 222 0.83 3.74 0.93
C SER A 222 0.63 2.40 0.22
N LEU A 223 1.68 1.56 0.14
CA LEU A 223 1.55 0.20 -0.39
C LEU A 223 0.63 -0.68 0.46
N ALA A 224 0.61 -0.48 1.79
CA ALA A 224 -0.33 -1.17 2.66
C ALA A 224 -1.77 -0.71 2.43
N ARG A 225 -2.01 0.58 2.17
CA ARG A 225 -3.34 1.09 1.78
C ARG A 225 -3.77 0.53 0.42
N VAL A 226 -2.84 0.39 -0.53
CA VAL A 226 -3.09 -0.36 -1.78
C VAL A 226 -3.47 -1.81 -1.48
N GLY A 227 -2.68 -2.51 -0.66
CA GLY A 227 -2.98 -3.90 -0.27
C GLY A 227 -4.34 -4.04 0.43
N ALA A 228 -4.66 -3.15 1.37
CA ALA A 228 -5.96 -3.11 2.04
C ALA A 228 -7.12 -2.88 1.06
N GLY A 229 -6.92 -1.99 0.09
CA GLY A 229 -7.85 -1.73 -1.00
C GLY A 229 -8.08 -2.92 -1.94
N TYR A 230 -7.29 -4.00 -1.85
CA TYR A 230 -7.42 -5.24 -2.61
C TYR A 230 -7.30 -6.51 -1.73
N ILE A 231 -7.62 -6.41 -0.42
CA ILE A 231 -7.40 -7.50 0.54
C ILE A 231 -8.21 -8.76 0.20
N ASP A 232 -9.41 -8.59 -0.36
CA ASP A 232 -10.26 -9.65 -0.90
C ASP A 232 -9.56 -10.43 -2.02
N ASN A 233 -8.93 -9.73 -2.97
CA ASN A 233 -8.19 -10.36 -4.06
C ASN A 233 -6.87 -10.98 -3.56
N LEU A 234 -6.19 -10.36 -2.59
CA LEU A 234 -5.01 -10.92 -1.95
C LEU A 234 -5.34 -12.21 -1.18
N ASP A 235 -6.44 -12.24 -0.44
CA ASP A 235 -6.93 -13.44 0.24
C ASP A 235 -7.37 -14.52 -0.77
N TRP A 236 -8.03 -14.14 -1.87
CA TRP A 236 -8.35 -15.06 -2.96
C TRP A 236 -7.07 -15.72 -3.49
N ALA A 237 -6.02 -14.92 -3.74
CA ALA A 237 -4.72 -15.39 -4.22
C ALA A 237 -4.00 -16.25 -3.17
N THR A 238 -3.98 -15.85 -1.89
CA THR A 238 -3.40 -16.60 -0.76
C THR A 238 -4.10 -17.94 -0.55
N ALA A 239 -5.42 -18.01 -0.77
CA ALA A 239 -6.20 -19.24 -0.73
C ALA A 239 -5.90 -20.18 -1.92
N ASN A 240 -5.39 -19.65 -3.03
CA ASN A 240 -5.15 -20.41 -4.26
C ASN A 240 -3.80 -21.15 -4.25
N HIS A 241 -3.58 -21.99 -3.24
CA HIS A 241 -2.32 -22.72 -3.06
C HIS A 241 -1.91 -23.49 -4.32
N GLY A 242 -0.65 -23.31 -4.73
CA GLY A 242 -0.10 -23.93 -5.93
C GLY A 242 -0.74 -23.47 -7.25
N ASN A 243 -1.49 -22.36 -7.24
CA ASN A 243 -2.24 -21.82 -8.37
C ASN A 243 -3.20 -22.85 -8.99
N ALA A 244 -3.92 -23.59 -8.14
CA ALA A 244 -4.79 -24.68 -8.56
C ALA A 244 -6.05 -24.19 -9.28
N GLU A 245 -6.37 -24.82 -10.41
CA GLU A 245 -7.66 -24.62 -11.10
C GLU A 245 -8.86 -25.10 -10.26
N SER A 246 -8.64 -26.13 -9.43
CA SER A 246 -9.67 -26.64 -8.51
C SER A 246 -9.94 -25.66 -7.38
N GLY A 247 -11.17 -25.71 -6.84
CA GLY A 247 -11.58 -24.87 -5.71
C GLY A 247 -11.93 -23.42 -6.06
N ALA A 248 -11.84 -23.01 -7.34
CA ALA A 248 -12.20 -21.65 -7.78
C ALA A 248 -13.59 -21.22 -7.29
N LYS A 249 -14.61 -22.07 -7.47
CA LYS A 249 -15.98 -21.77 -6.99
C LYS A 249 -16.06 -21.49 -5.48
N THR A 250 -15.29 -22.21 -4.68
CA THR A 250 -15.27 -22.02 -3.22
C THR A 250 -14.52 -20.74 -2.86
N ARG A 251 -13.42 -20.42 -3.58
CA ARG A 251 -12.72 -19.13 -3.42
C ARG A 251 -13.60 -17.96 -3.82
N ASP A 252 -14.28 -18.05 -4.97
CA ASP A 252 -15.20 -17.02 -5.46
C ASP A 252 -16.35 -16.79 -4.47
N ALA A 253 -16.84 -17.86 -3.82
CA ALA A 253 -17.85 -17.76 -2.77
C ALA A 253 -17.31 -17.22 -1.43
N ALA A 254 -16.00 -17.28 -1.18
CA ALA A 254 -15.40 -16.77 0.05
C ALA A 254 -14.93 -15.31 -0.08
N PHE A 255 -14.40 -14.94 -1.25
CA PHE A 255 -13.69 -13.67 -1.47
C PHE A 255 -14.27 -12.83 -2.62
N GLY A 256 -15.30 -13.32 -3.32
CA GLY A 256 -15.81 -12.73 -4.54
C GLY A 256 -15.13 -13.29 -5.79
N ALA A 257 -15.90 -13.39 -6.88
CA ALA A 257 -15.37 -13.80 -8.17
C ALA A 257 -14.59 -12.65 -8.82
N LEU A 258 -13.38 -12.95 -9.31
CA LEU A 258 -12.52 -11.97 -9.96
C LEU A 258 -13.14 -11.46 -11.27
N GLY A 259 -13.19 -10.13 -11.42
CA GLY A 259 -13.67 -9.43 -12.61
C GLY A 259 -12.69 -8.35 -13.09
N SER A 260 -13.21 -7.39 -13.89
CA SER A 260 -12.39 -6.31 -14.47
C SER A 260 -11.92 -5.24 -13.47
N SER A 261 -12.46 -5.28 -12.26
CA SER A 261 -12.09 -4.39 -11.16
C SER A 261 -11.23 -5.12 -10.12
N ASP A 262 -10.75 -6.32 -10.41
CA ASP A 262 -10.01 -7.15 -9.46
C ASP A 262 -8.61 -7.44 -9.99
N ILE A 263 -7.63 -7.45 -9.08
CA ILE A 263 -6.29 -7.91 -9.40
C ILE A 263 -6.25 -9.45 -9.47
N SER A 264 -5.35 -9.98 -10.28
CA SER A 264 -5.10 -11.42 -10.35
C SER A 264 -3.59 -11.67 -10.28
N VAL A 265 -3.14 -12.18 -9.14
CA VAL A 265 -1.73 -12.51 -8.88
C VAL A 265 -1.58 -13.96 -8.41
N ALA A 266 -0.38 -14.50 -8.55
CA ALA A 266 -0.06 -15.84 -8.07
C ALA A 266 -0.06 -15.91 -6.54
N ASN A 267 -0.25 -17.11 -6.00
CA ASN A 267 -0.24 -17.37 -4.56
C ASN A 267 1.01 -16.82 -3.87
N GLU A 268 2.19 -17.15 -4.41
CA GLU A 268 3.48 -16.71 -3.85
C GLU A 268 3.65 -15.19 -3.95
N THR A 269 3.21 -14.56 -5.04
CA THR A 269 3.29 -13.11 -5.20
C THR A 269 2.49 -12.38 -4.13
N ALA A 270 1.26 -12.82 -3.85
CA ALA A 270 0.44 -12.23 -2.79
C ALA A 270 1.09 -12.38 -1.40
N LYS A 271 1.59 -13.57 -1.08
CA LYS A 271 2.27 -13.83 0.20
C LYS A 271 3.53 -13.01 0.37
N ASN A 272 4.36 -12.94 -0.66
CA ASN A 272 5.60 -12.15 -0.64
C ASN A 272 5.31 -10.65 -0.52
N PHE A 273 4.25 -10.16 -1.18
CA PHE A 273 3.80 -8.78 -1.03
C PHE A 273 3.38 -8.47 0.42
N LEU A 274 2.50 -9.30 0.99
CA LEU A 274 2.04 -9.18 2.39
C LEU A 274 3.23 -9.24 3.36
N SER A 275 4.17 -10.16 3.13
CA SER A 275 5.41 -10.29 3.90
C SER A 275 6.26 -9.02 3.78
N ALA A 276 6.53 -8.52 2.57
CA ALA A 276 7.36 -7.33 2.34
C ALA A 276 6.80 -6.09 3.04
N VAL A 277 5.52 -5.81 2.84
CA VAL A 277 4.84 -4.62 3.38
C VAL A 277 4.63 -4.76 4.89
N GLY A 278 4.31 -5.96 5.38
CA GLY A 278 4.07 -6.25 6.80
C GLY A 278 5.32 -6.16 7.70
N ARG A 279 6.52 -5.99 7.14
CA ARG A 279 7.74 -5.74 7.95
C ARG A 279 7.73 -4.36 8.59
N ASP A 280 7.18 -3.38 7.88
CA ASP A 280 7.02 -2.01 8.37
C ASP A 280 5.91 -1.93 9.44
N ASP A 281 6.04 -1.00 10.38
CA ASP A 281 5.06 -0.85 11.47
C ASP A 281 3.69 -0.41 10.97
N SER A 282 3.66 0.65 10.14
CA SER A 282 2.43 1.17 9.57
C SER A 282 1.83 0.15 8.62
N GLY A 283 2.68 -0.49 7.80
CA GLY A 283 2.25 -1.53 6.88
C GLY A 283 1.58 -2.72 7.57
N TYR A 284 2.18 -3.21 8.66
CA TYR A 284 1.61 -4.26 9.50
C TYR A 284 0.26 -3.86 10.11
N GLN A 285 0.17 -2.65 10.66
CA GLN A 285 -1.06 -2.18 11.32
C GLN A 285 -2.21 -2.03 10.31
N ILE A 286 -1.96 -1.42 9.16
CA ILE A 286 -2.95 -1.20 8.10
C ILE A 286 -3.46 -2.53 7.55
N LEU A 287 -2.56 -3.46 7.18
CA LEU A 287 -2.96 -4.75 6.61
C LEU A 287 -3.64 -5.66 7.64
N SER A 288 -3.19 -5.66 8.90
CA SER A 288 -3.85 -6.45 9.96
C SER A 288 -5.26 -5.92 10.25
N ALA A 289 -5.44 -4.60 10.24
CA ALA A 289 -6.76 -3.98 10.37
C ALA A 289 -7.66 -4.35 9.19
N ALA A 290 -7.18 -4.21 7.96
CA ALA A 290 -7.93 -4.56 6.75
C ALA A 290 -8.32 -6.04 6.73
N GLN A 291 -7.39 -6.95 7.08
CA GLN A 291 -7.66 -8.38 7.14
C GLN A 291 -8.76 -8.71 8.15
N HIS A 292 -8.69 -8.10 9.34
CA HIS A 292 -9.66 -8.34 10.38
C HIS A 292 -11.05 -7.82 10.01
N ASP A 293 -11.13 -6.61 9.45
CA ASP A 293 -12.39 -6.00 9.03
C ASP A 293 -13.01 -6.82 7.88
N PHE A 294 -12.21 -7.20 6.88
CA PHE A 294 -12.64 -8.08 5.80
C PHE A 294 -13.17 -9.43 6.31
N THR A 295 -12.42 -10.09 7.20
CA THR A 295 -12.85 -11.38 7.79
C THR A 295 -14.17 -11.21 8.54
N THR A 296 -14.32 -10.13 9.32
CA THR A 296 -15.54 -9.81 10.08
C THR A 296 -16.74 -9.60 9.16
N ASP A 297 -16.55 -8.91 8.04
CA ASP A 297 -17.60 -8.70 7.05
C ASP A 297 -18.00 -10.01 6.37
N VAL A 298 -17.05 -10.90 6.08
CA VAL A 298 -17.33 -12.25 5.58
C VAL A 298 -18.15 -13.05 6.61
N LEU A 299 -17.84 -12.97 7.91
CA LEU A 299 -18.66 -13.64 8.95
C LEU A 299 -20.12 -13.18 8.89
N LYS A 300 -20.35 -11.87 8.76
CA LYS A 300 -21.69 -11.28 8.73
C LYS A 300 -22.44 -11.63 7.45
N ALA A 301 -21.72 -11.74 6.34
CA ALA A 301 -22.27 -12.07 5.03
C ALA A 301 -22.66 -13.55 4.89
N HIS A 302 -22.09 -14.45 5.71
CA HIS A 302 -22.39 -15.88 5.70
C HIS A 302 -23.43 -16.25 6.77
N PRO A 303 -24.71 -16.47 6.40
CA PRO A 303 -25.74 -16.90 7.35
C PRO A 303 -25.64 -18.38 7.73
N LYS A 304 -24.72 -19.13 7.11
CA LYS A 304 -24.55 -20.57 7.29
C LYS A 304 -23.07 -20.90 7.37
N ALA A 305 -22.78 -21.85 8.24
CA ALA A 305 -21.51 -22.53 8.36
C ALA A 305 -21.24 -23.44 7.14
N ASP A 306 -20.68 -22.87 6.08
CA ASP A 306 -20.35 -23.56 4.83
C ASP A 306 -18.83 -23.62 4.56
N ASP A 307 -18.46 -24.24 3.43
CA ASP A 307 -17.06 -24.41 3.03
C ASP A 307 -16.39 -23.07 2.69
N ALA A 308 -17.15 -22.08 2.22
CA ALA A 308 -16.63 -20.76 1.88
C ALA A 308 -16.28 -19.96 3.14
N LEU A 309 -17.14 -19.97 4.16
CA LEU A 309 -16.83 -19.40 5.47
C LEU A 309 -15.62 -20.09 6.11
N THR A 310 -15.57 -21.42 6.03
CA THR A 310 -14.43 -22.21 6.51
C THR A 310 -13.13 -21.80 5.81
N LEU A 311 -13.19 -21.61 4.49
CA LEU A 311 -12.07 -21.15 3.68
C LEU A 311 -11.61 -19.75 4.11
N ALA A 312 -12.53 -18.79 4.22
CA ALA A 312 -12.24 -17.41 4.60
C ALA A 312 -11.58 -17.32 5.98
N LEU A 313 -12.13 -18.01 6.99
CA LEU A 313 -11.54 -18.08 8.33
C LEU A 313 -10.10 -18.63 8.29
N GLY A 314 -9.88 -19.71 7.53
CA GLY A 314 -8.57 -20.32 7.38
C GLY A 314 -7.56 -19.44 6.64
N THR A 315 -8.00 -18.72 5.61
CA THR A 315 -7.16 -17.80 4.84
C THR A 315 -6.87 -16.53 5.62
N GLY A 316 -7.84 -15.96 6.35
CA GLY A 316 -7.57 -14.78 7.18
C GLY A 316 -6.58 -15.07 8.30
N ALA A 317 -6.60 -16.28 8.85
CA ALA A 317 -5.56 -16.74 9.78
C ALA A 317 -4.19 -16.91 9.10
N ASP A 318 -4.16 -17.38 7.85
CA ASP A 318 -2.94 -17.50 7.02
C ASP A 318 -2.34 -16.13 6.74
N THR A 319 -3.12 -15.19 6.19
CA THR A 319 -2.71 -13.81 5.94
C THR A 319 -2.21 -13.12 7.20
N GLN A 320 -2.92 -13.23 8.33
CA GLN A 320 -2.44 -12.66 9.59
C GLN A 320 -1.15 -13.32 10.08
N GLY A 321 -0.98 -14.63 9.89
CA GLY A 321 0.25 -15.34 10.23
C GLY A 321 1.46 -14.85 9.43
N ILE A 322 1.27 -14.53 8.13
CA ILE A 322 2.31 -13.93 7.28
C ILE A 322 2.73 -12.57 7.85
N LEU A 323 1.74 -11.70 8.16
CA LEU A 323 1.99 -10.36 8.69
C LEU A 323 2.69 -10.41 10.06
N ASP A 324 2.24 -11.26 10.96
CA ASP A 324 2.80 -11.41 12.31
C ASP A 324 4.26 -11.89 12.26
N GLU A 325 4.56 -12.91 11.45
CA GLU A 325 5.93 -13.39 11.31
C GLU A 325 6.82 -12.34 10.64
N ALA A 326 6.36 -11.71 9.55
CA ALA A 326 7.13 -10.68 8.86
C ALA A 326 7.50 -9.50 9.78
N ARG A 327 6.53 -8.99 10.55
CA ARG A 327 6.77 -7.90 11.50
C ARG A 327 7.71 -8.32 12.61
N SER A 328 7.48 -9.51 13.19
CA SER A 328 8.31 -9.99 14.31
C SER A 328 9.73 -10.31 13.87
N ASP A 329 9.93 -10.89 12.69
CA ASP A 329 11.25 -11.13 12.10
C ASP A 329 11.98 -9.81 11.84
N ALA A 330 11.30 -8.80 11.26
CA ALA A 330 11.87 -7.47 11.05
C ALA A 330 12.40 -6.87 12.36
N ILE A 331 11.58 -6.85 13.43
CA ILE A 331 11.98 -6.36 14.76
C ILE A 331 13.16 -7.15 15.33
N MET A 332 13.13 -8.49 15.20
CA MET A 332 14.18 -9.33 15.76
C MET A 332 15.50 -9.22 15.00
N SER A 333 15.44 -8.96 13.68
CA SER A 333 16.59 -8.84 12.80
C SER A 333 17.34 -7.50 12.92
N ASP A 334 16.71 -6.46 13.51
CA ASP A 334 17.37 -5.17 13.70
C ASP A 334 18.52 -5.28 14.73
N ALA A 335 19.75 -5.09 14.27
CA ALA A 335 20.94 -5.20 15.11
C ALA A 335 21.17 -3.97 16.01
N ASN A 336 20.50 -2.85 15.73
CA ASN A 336 20.65 -1.60 16.48
C ASN A 336 19.75 -1.55 17.71
N ASP A 337 18.65 -2.30 17.71
CA ASP A 337 17.70 -2.34 18.82
C ASP A 337 18.20 -3.19 19.99
N SER A 338 18.03 -2.66 21.21
CA SER A 338 18.22 -3.43 22.44
C SER A 338 17.11 -4.48 22.63
N LYS A 339 17.27 -5.40 23.59
CA LYS A 339 16.22 -6.38 23.89
C LYS A 339 14.93 -5.72 24.38
N GLU A 340 15.09 -4.67 25.19
CA GLU A 340 13.98 -3.87 25.72
C GLU A 340 13.23 -3.17 24.59
N GLU A 341 13.97 -2.63 23.62
CA GLU A 341 13.37 -1.98 22.45
C GLU A 341 12.64 -2.98 21.55
N LYS A 342 13.20 -4.16 21.32
CA LYS A 342 12.52 -5.26 20.60
C LYS A 342 11.25 -5.71 21.31
N ALA A 343 11.31 -5.88 22.63
CA ALA A 343 10.14 -6.23 23.45
C ALA A 343 9.04 -5.16 23.37
N ARG A 344 9.42 -3.87 23.38
CA ARG A 344 8.52 -2.74 23.20
C ARG A 344 7.85 -2.78 21.83
N LYS A 345 8.64 -2.84 20.74
CA LYS A 345 8.12 -2.91 19.36
C LYS A 345 7.21 -4.12 19.13
N LEU A 346 7.54 -5.30 19.69
CA LEU A 346 6.66 -6.48 19.60
C LEU A 346 5.36 -6.29 20.38
N SER A 347 5.41 -5.65 21.55
CA SER A 347 4.20 -5.34 22.32
C SER A 347 3.31 -4.35 21.57
N GLU A 348 3.89 -3.30 20.96
CA GLU A 348 3.17 -2.31 20.15
C GLU A 348 2.56 -2.93 18.89
N ALA A 349 3.29 -3.80 18.19
CA ALA A 349 2.72 -4.60 17.10
C ALA A 349 1.54 -5.45 17.60
N GLY A 350 1.62 -5.98 18.82
CA GLY A 350 0.51 -6.70 19.46
C GLY A 350 -0.76 -5.87 19.59
N GLU A 351 -0.66 -4.54 19.58
CA GLU A 351 -1.74 -3.59 19.78
C GLU A 351 -2.27 -2.97 18.48
N TRP A 352 -2.02 -3.55 17.30
CA TRP A 352 -2.51 -3.01 16.01
C TRP A 352 -4.02 -2.74 15.99
N GLN A 353 -4.82 -3.43 16.81
CA GLN A 353 -6.26 -3.18 16.94
C GLN A 353 -6.57 -1.76 17.45
N LYS A 354 -5.66 -1.13 18.21
CA LYS A 354 -5.77 0.27 18.62
C LYS A 354 -5.77 1.22 17.43
N TYR A 355 -5.13 0.84 16.32
CA TYR A 355 -5.15 1.60 15.06
C TYR A 355 -6.57 1.78 14.50
N ARG A 356 -7.51 0.87 14.80
CA ARG A 356 -8.93 1.02 14.44
C ARG A 356 -9.74 1.90 15.40
N THR A 357 -9.28 2.09 16.64
CA THR A 357 -10.04 2.80 17.70
C THR A 357 -9.51 4.20 17.98
N SER A 358 -8.35 4.58 17.42
CA SER A 358 -7.72 5.89 17.66
C SER A 358 -8.42 7.04 16.92
N THR A 359 -9.57 7.46 17.44
CA THR A 359 -10.10 8.82 17.23
C THR A 359 -9.32 9.89 18.04
N GLY A 360 -8.03 9.66 18.34
CA GLY A 360 -7.32 10.50 19.31
C GLY A 360 -5.82 10.26 19.46
N ILE A 361 -5.05 10.26 18.37
CA ILE A 361 -3.68 10.82 18.29
C ILE A 361 -3.59 11.51 16.92
N SER A 362 -3.00 12.70 16.84
CA SER A 362 -3.20 13.72 15.81
C SER A 362 -2.59 13.47 14.42
N THR A 363 -2.76 12.29 13.83
CA THR A 363 -2.36 12.02 12.44
C THR A 363 -3.39 11.13 11.78
N VAL A 364 -3.98 11.64 10.70
CA VAL A 364 -5.07 11.11 9.89
C VAL A 364 -5.01 9.60 9.71
N THR A 365 -5.83 8.83 10.44
CA THR A 365 -6.10 7.41 10.14
C THR A 365 -7.49 7.28 9.52
N SER A 366 -7.61 7.75 8.29
CA SER A 366 -8.70 7.36 7.41
C SER A 366 -8.41 5.95 6.90
N LEU A 367 -8.83 4.94 7.66
CA LEU A 367 -9.02 3.62 7.06
C LEU A 367 -9.94 3.83 5.86
N ILE A 368 -9.48 3.42 4.67
CA ILE A 368 -10.34 3.38 3.49
C ILE A 368 -11.56 2.57 3.92
N THR A 369 -12.74 3.20 3.99
CA THR A 369 -13.98 2.46 4.12
C THR A 369 -14.19 1.75 2.80
N VAL A 370 -13.60 0.57 2.66
CA VAL A 370 -13.82 -0.30 1.52
C VAL A 370 -15.16 -0.97 1.79
N PRO A 371 -16.22 -0.69 1.01
CA PRO A 371 -17.35 -1.60 0.98
C PRO A 371 -16.83 -2.89 0.33
N PHE A 372 -16.30 -3.81 1.14
CA PHE A 372 -15.86 -5.11 0.64
C PHE A 372 -17.09 -5.77 0.02
N GLU A 373 -17.03 -6.06 -1.27
CA GLU A 373 -18.09 -6.75 -2.00
C GLU A 373 -18.16 -8.24 -1.62
N ALA A 374 -17.96 -8.58 -0.34
CA ALA A 374 -18.25 -9.90 0.24
C ALA A 374 -19.73 -10.32 0.01
N ALA A 375 -20.59 -9.38 -0.38
CA ALA A 375 -21.95 -9.64 -0.85
C ALA A 375 -22.07 -10.22 -2.28
N ARG A 376 -21.00 -10.28 -3.09
CA ARG A 376 -21.06 -10.92 -4.43
C ARG A 376 -21.13 -12.45 -4.40
N ALA A 377 -20.93 -13.07 -3.23
CA ALA A 377 -20.95 -14.52 -3.05
C ALA A 377 -22.34 -15.16 -2.98
N THR A 378 -23.43 -14.38 -2.93
CA THR A 378 -24.78 -14.95 -2.99
C THR A 378 -25.28 -15.03 -4.43
N PRO A 379 -25.93 -16.13 -4.86
CA PRO A 379 -26.67 -16.16 -6.13
C PRO A 379 -27.95 -15.31 -6.10
N PHE A 380 -28.03 -14.31 -5.21
CA PHE A 380 -29.18 -13.45 -5.04
C PHE A 380 -28.75 -11.99 -5.16
N VAL A 381 -28.90 -11.50 -6.39
CA VAL A 381 -29.00 -10.09 -6.80
C VAL A 381 -27.69 -9.32 -6.96
N THR A 382 -27.27 -9.21 -8.21
CA THR A 382 -26.77 -7.95 -8.79
C THR A 382 -27.67 -7.60 -9.99
N PRO A 383 -27.73 -6.36 -10.53
CA PRO A 383 -26.82 -5.24 -10.32
C PRO A 383 -27.51 -3.86 -10.11
N PHE A 384 -26.75 -2.84 -9.67
CA PHE A 384 -27.09 -1.41 -9.70
C PHE A 384 -28.43 -0.98 -9.06
N VAL A 385 -28.47 -0.74 -7.75
CA VAL A 385 -29.31 0.32 -7.14
C VAL A 385 -28.63 0.79 -5.86
N ASP A 386 -28.55 2.11 -5.67
CA ASP A 386 -28.24 2.82 -4.42
C ASP A 386 -28.37 1.98 -3.15
N ALA A 387 -27.24 1.66 -2.50
CA ALA A 387 -27.25 0.97 -1.21
C ALA A 387 -26.08 1.40 -0.33
N ALA A 388 -26.20 2.62 0.22
CA ALA A 388 -25.67 2.95 1.54
C ALA A 388 -26.43 2.22 2.68
N THR A 389 -27.03 1.05 2.41
CA THR A 389 -27.87 0.31 3.35
C THR A 389 -27.79 -1.16 3.01
N GLY A 390 -27.00 -1.89 3.79
CA GLY A 390 -26.89 -3.33 3.66
C GLY A 390 -26.06 -3.99 4.75
N ALA A 391 -25.88 -3.34 5.91
CA ALA A 391 -25.59 -4.08 7.11
C ALA A 391 -26.73 -5.10 7.26
N ILE A 392 -26.39 -6.38 7.26
CA ILE A 392 -27.30 -7.41 7.72
C ILE A 392 -27.46 -7.13 9.22
N ASP A 393 -28.33 -6.17 9.58
CA ASP A 393 -28.73 -5.78 10.94
C ASP A 393 -29.56 -6.90 11.58
N THR A 394 -29.02 -8.11 11.54
CA THR A 394 -29.54 -9.29 12.20
C THR A 394 -28.94 -9.37 13.59
N GLN A 395 -29.65 -10.02 14.50
CA GLN A 395 -29.15 -10.30 15.83
C GLN A 395 -27.78 -11.02 15.81
N ALA A 396 -27.52 -11.84 14.80
CA ALA A 396 -26.24 -12.54 14.62
C ALA A 396 -25.09 -11.56 14.32
N GLY A 397 -25.26 -10.65 13.36
CA GLY A 397 -24.26 -9.62 13.05
C GLY A 397 -23.91 -8.74 14.26
N ILE A 398 -24.93 -8.29 15.01
CA ILE A 398 -24.74 -7.50 16.24
C ILE A 398 -23.99 -8.30 17.31
N ASN A 399 -24.25 -9.61 17.42
CA ASN A 399 -23.58 -10.48 18.39
C ASN A 399 -22.12 -10.72 17.99
N ILE A 400 -21.83 -10.89 16.69
CA ILE A 400 -20.45 -10.97 16.16
C ILE A 400 -19.69 -9.70 16.53
N ASP A 401 -20.24 -8.52 16.22
CA ASP A 401 -19.60 -7.23 16.54
C ASP A 401 -19.30 -7.09 18.03
N ARG A 402 -20.27 -7.45 18.88
CA ARG A 402 -20.10 -7.39 20.33
C ARG A 402 -19.01 -8.32 20.84
N GLU A 403 -18.95 -9.55 20.33
CA GLU A 403 -17.93 -10.51 20.77
C GLU A 403 -16.55 -10.10 20.28
N ILE A 404 -16.43 -9.62 19.03
CA ILE A 404 -15.20 -9.06 18.49
C ILE A 404 -14.72 -7.87 19.34
N GLU A 405 -15.60 -6.93 19.68
CA GLU A 405 -15.26 -5.77 20.54
C GLU A 405 -14.81 -6.21 21.94
N LYS A 406 -15.48 -7.23 22.51
CA LYS A 406 -15.12 -7.78 23.82
C LYS A 406 -13.72 -8.41 23.80
N GLN A 407 -13.45 -9.27 22.82
CA GLN A 407 -12.16 -9.96 22.71
C GLN A 407 -10.99 -9.00 22.46
N GLN A 408 -11.23 -7.91 21.72
CA GLN A 408 -10.23 -6.85 21.54
C GLN A 408 -9.84 -6.16 22.85
N LYS A 409 -10.82 -5.89 23.73
CA LYS A 409 -10.56 -5.25 25.05
C LYS A 409 -9.81 -6.16 26.01
N GLU A 410 -9.93 -7.47 25.83
CA GLU A 410 -9.32 -8.47 26.71
C GLU A 410 -7.88 -8.80 26.30
N PHE A 411 -7.40 -8.35 25.13
CA PHE A 411 -6.06 -8.63 24.62
C PHE A 411 -5.05 -7.56 25.07
N ASP A 412 -4.32 -7.82 26.17
CA ASP A 412 -3.19 -7.01 26.67
C ASP A 412 -1.97 -7.92 26.93
N ASP A 413 -1.45 -8.52 25.85
CA ASP A 413 -0.32 -9.44 25.91
C ASP A 413 1.01 -8.66 25.73
N LYS A 414 1.64 -8.29 26.85
CA LYS A 414 2.96 -7.67 26.85
C LYS A 414 4.08 -8.68 26.63
N VAL A 415 5.01 -8.36 25.73
CA VAL A 415 6.23 -9.13 25.52
C VAL A 415 7.29 -8.65 26.50
N ASP A 416 7.75 -9.56 27.36
CA ASP A 416 8.83 -9.32 28.32
C ASP A 416 10.22 -9.41 27.64
N ALA A 417 11.09 -8.44 27.88
CA ALA A 417 12.47 -8.41 27.39
C ALA A 417 13.32 -9.59 27.87
N ASP A 418 12.99 -10.16 29.03
CA ASP A 418 13.65 -11.34 29.59
C ASP A 418 13.08 -12.67 29.06
N ALA A 419 12.11 -12.61 28.14
CA ALA A 419 11.59 -13.82 27.50
C ALA A 419 12.71 -14.58 26.78
N HIS A 420 12.86 -15.86 27.12
CA HIS A 420 13.83 -16.75 26.46
C HIS A 420 13.66 -16.77 24.92
N ASN A 421 12.46 -16.53 24.41
CA ASN A 421 12.21 -16.29 22.99
C ASN A 421 11.03 -15.32 22.83
N MET A 422 11.32 -14.02 22.65
CA MET A 422 10.33 -12.95 22.49
C MET A 422 9.45 -13.14 21.26
N GLN A 423 10.06 -13.45 20.11
CA GLN A 423 9.34 -13.70 18.86
C GLN A 423 8.31 -14.81 19.02
N LYS A 424 8.72 -15.94 19.62
CA LYS A 424 7.80 -17.06 19.88
C LYS A 424 6.66 -16.68 20.81
N LYS A 425 6.90 -15.83 21.82
CA LYS A 425 5.82 -15.33 22.70
C LYS A 425 4.82 -14.49 21.91
N PHE A 426 5.33 -13.55 21.08
CA PHE A 426 4.50 -12.73 20.21
C PHE A 426 3.65 -13.58 19.25
N VAL A 427 4.28 -14.48 18.49
CA VAL A 427 3.58 -15.37 17.54
C VAL A 427 2.57 -16.26 18.27
N ALA A 428 2.87 -16.77 19.47
CA ALA A 428 1.92 -17.58 20.23
C ALA A 428 0.73 -16.77 20.77
N ALA A 429 0.91 -15.49 21.10
CA ALA A 429 -0.18 -14.60 21.49
C ALA A 429 -1.06 -14.27 20.27
N SER A 430 -0.43 -13.92 19.16
CA SER A 430 -1.12 -13.60 17.91
C SER A 430 -1.85 -14.81 17.31
N GLN A 431 -1.33 -16.03 17.48
CA GLN A 431 -2.03 -17.26 17.13
C GLN A 431 -3.34 -17.46 17.91
N ARG A 432 -3.40 -17.03 19.19
CA ARG A 432 -4.65 -17.11 19.94
C ARG A 432 -5.66 -16.11 19.39
N ARG A 433 -5.18 -14.90 19.06
CA ARG A 433 -6.00 -13.84 18.48
C ARG A 433 -6.55 -14.20 17.09
N SER A 434 -5.86 -15.02 16.30
CA SER A 434 -6.37 -15.45 14.99
C SER A 434 -7.60 -16.36 15.07
N VAL A 435 -7.93 -16.89 16.26
CA VAL A 435 -9.14 -17.67 16.51
C VAL A 435 -10.36 -16.78 16.77
N ASN A 436 -10.16 -15.51 17.14
CA ASN A 436 -11.22 -14.57 17.52
C ASN A 436 -12.40 -14.51 16.51
N PRO A 437 -12.18 -14.45 15.18
CA PRO A 437 -13.29 -14.46 14.23
C PRO A 437 -14.16 -15.73 14.30
N LEU A 438 -13.54 -16.90 14.48
CA LEU A 438 -14.28 -18.16 14.64
C LEU A 438 -15.09 -18.14 15.94
N ASP A 439 -14.49 -17.71 17.05
CA ASP A 439 -15.17 -17.62 18.34
C ASP A 439 -16.35 -16.64 18.31
N ALA A 440 -16.20 -15.50 17.62
CA ALA A 440 -17.29 -14.54 17.43
C ALA A 440 -18.45 -15.13 16.62
N TYR A 441 -18.14 -15.92 15.58
CA TYR A 441 -19.17 -16.61 14.81
C TYR A 441 -19.89 -17.69 15.66
N ILE A 442 -19.16 -18.46 16.46
CA ILE A 442 -19.74 -19.44 17.39
C ILE A 442 -20.60 -18.76 18.46
N ALA A 443 -20.19 -17.61 18.98
CA ALA A 443 -20.99 -16.84 19.94
C ALA A 443 -22.34 -16.39 19.36
N ALA A 444 -22.40 -16.12 18.06
CA ALA A 444 -23.65 -15.82 17.35
C ALA A 444 -24.45 -17.07 16.96
N HIS A 445 -23.79 -18.23 16.86
CA HIS A 445 -24.34 -19.52 16.41
C HIS A 445 -23.98 -20.66 17.38
N PRO A 446 -24.45 -20.62 18.64
CA PRO A 446 -24.03 -21.54 19.70
C PRO A 446 -24.39 -23.00 19.41
N GLU A 447 -25.33 -23.27 18.50
CA GLU A 447 -25.67 -24.62 18.04
C GLU A 447 -24.55 -25.32 17.26
N LEU A 448 -23.54 -24.57 16.79
CA LEU A 448 -22.40 -25.09 16.05
C LEU A 448 -21.23 -25.50 16.95
N ASP A 449 -21.26 -25.09 18.22
CA ASP A 449 -20.20 -25.35 19.19
C ASP A 449 -19.97 -26.86 19.38
N ASP A 450 -18.70 -27.26 19.48
CA ASP A 450 -18.24 -28.66 19.49
C ASP A 450 -18.75 -29.54 18.32
N GLY A 451 -19.36 -28.93 17.29
CA GLY A 451 -19.93 -29.61 16.14
C GLY A 451 -18.87 -30.03 15.10
N ALA A 452 -19.29 -30.83 14.12
CA ALA A 452 -18.40 -31.28 13.03
C ALA A 452 -17.81 -30.10 12.24
N TRP A 453 -18.63 -29.08 11.96
CA TRP A 453 -18.17 -27.88 11.27
C TRP A 453 -17.16 -27.08 12.10
N TYR A 454 -17.45 -26.85 13.39
CA TYR A 454 -16.52 -26.13 14.28
C TYR A 454 -15.14 -26.81 14.32
N ASN A 455 -15.10 -28.14 14.48
CA ASN A 455 -13.82 -28.88 14.48
C ASN A 455 -13.05 -28.71 13.16
N GLN A 456 -13.76 -28.71 12.02
CA GLN A 456 -13.14 -28.47 10.71
C GLN A 456 -12.63 -27.04 10.56
N ALA A 457 -13.42 -26.05 10.95
CA ALA A 457 -13.06 -24.63 10.88
C ALA A 457 -11.89 -24.32 11.82
N SER A 458 -11.92 -24.81 13.06
CA SER A 458 -10.87 -24.63 14.06
C SER A 458 -9.52 -25.20 13.60
N GLU A 459 -9.51 -26.43 13.08
CA GLU A 459 -8.28 -27.00 12.51
C GLU A 459 -7.80 -26.23 11.27
N ARG A 460 -8.72 -25.69 10.46
CA ARG A 460 -8.34 -24.89 9.29
C ARG A 460 -7.76 -23.53 9.66
N VAL A 461 -8.32 -22.84 10.66
CA VAL A 461 -7.77 -21.59 11.24
C VAL A 461 -6.36 -21.84 11.78
N LYS A 462 -6.20 -22.88 12.60
CA LYS A 462 -4.91 -23.26 13.17
C LYS A 462 -3.87 -23.61 12.12
N ALA A 463 -4.24 -24.43 11.14
CA ALA A 463 -3.35 -24.80 10.03
C ALA A 463 -3.05 -23.62 9.11
N GLY A 464 -4.02 -22.71 8.94
CA GLY A 464 -3.85 -21.43 8.24
C GLY A 464 -2.76 -20.59 8.87
N TYR A 465 -2.92 -20.27 10.16
CA TYR A 465 -1.96 -19.45 10.89
C TYR A 465 -0.53 -20.03 10.86
N ILE A 466 -0.39 -21.33 11.12
CA ILE A 466 0.92 -22.00 11.12
C ILE A 466 1.57 -21.94 9.72
N ARG A 467 0.76 -22.10 8.66
CA ARG A 467 1.25 -21.99 7.28
C ARG A 467 1.71 -20.57 6.99
N GLY A 468 0.93 -19.56 7.35
CA GLY A 468 1.29 -18.16 7.14
C GLY A 468 2.61 -17.77 7.80
N VAL A 469 2.82 -18.21 9.04
CA VAL A 469 4.10 -18.04 9.74
C VAL A 469 5.25 -18.72 8.98
N GLY A 470 5.03 -19.89 8.37
CA GLY A 470 6.04 -20.58 7.57
C GLY A 470 6.31 -19.95 6.20
N ASP A 471 5.34 -19.20 5.68
CA ASP A 471 5.34 -18.61 4.33
C ASP A 471 5.83 -17.15 4.31
N ALA A 472 6.10 -16.53 5.47
CA ALA A 472 6.65 -15.18 5.59
C ALA A 472 8.14 -15.12 5.18
N GLN A 473 8.43 -15.44 3.93
CA GLN A 473 9.78 -15.41 3.36
C GLN A 473 10.02 -14.11 2.60
N LEU A 474 11.29 -13.69 2.55
CA LEU A 474 11.74 -12.64 1.65
C LEU A 474 12.34 -13.28 0.38
N THR A 475 11.87 -12.82 -0.77
CA THR A 475 12.50 -12.99 -2.09
C THR A 475 13.44 -11.81 -2.40
N GLY A 476 14.65 -12.12 -2.89
CA GLY A 476 15.64 -11.12 -3.29
C GLY A 476 16.39 -10.47 -2.13
N SER A 477 17.59 -9.97 -2.38
CA SER A 477 18.47 -9.36 -1.35
C SER A 477 18.45 -7.82 -1.33
N GLY A 478 17.45 -7.18 -1.95
CA GLY A 478 17.41 -5.72 -2.09
C GLY A 478 18.55 -5.17 -2.94
N SER A 479 18.34 -5.12 -4.27
CA SER A 479 19.06 -4.27 -5.23
C SER A 479 18.37 -4.24 -6.59
#